data_AF-A0A418W0E2-F1
#
_entry.id   AF-A0A418W0E2-F1
#
_cell.length_a   1.000
_cell.length_b   1.000
_cell.length_c   1.000
_cell.angle_alpha   90.00
_cell.angle_beta   90.00
_cell.angle_gamma   90.00
#
_symmetry.space_group_name_H-M   'P 1'
#
loop_
_entity.id
_entity.type
_entity.pdbx_description
1 polymer ?
#
loop_
_entity_poly.entity_id
_entity_poly.type
_entity_poly.pdbx_seq_one_letter_code
_entity_poly.pdbx_strand_id
1 'polypeptide(L)'
;MRGSSGSSMGIRIGTGGDSRWSRGRAGGRAGRAAPCLEHSAKAFHAARSSYKTTLRSVPVSPASWRAIVSACQDHPMRFRSILLGALCALTLQPTFAMAADAPSPDPSAVLSGVLTVDGKQIPLPDGEWRLTGRAVFSPPTLDKPGAVTSLSLVRVRDQSVDGAALIQVASPGADPLWGKAPACERTDLPLARVRYASDHDGSCAWVSLVGAADRDTLDPAWVQTLGEVERQGWRLPERWATASFRVTDPRDALQVRYAFDGGVGNGEVPGIAPSAPDSGWVDAAWDQVERGFRNRLDGASALPNWTATPPTDAGSTENAEGGGLGRTIWKTITFRGIVTTLDFSTNYAVIGDVAAAAGLSAFAFVIGPFVYIGHELAWERFGGPVVRSVELPGLGADGAGTL
;
A
#
# COMPACT_ATOMS: atom_id res chain seq x y z
N MET A 1 21.61 -51.24 56.58
CA MET A 1 21.52 -51.91 55.25
C MET A 1 21.27 -50.83 54.20
N ARG A 2 21.95 -50.96 53.06
CA ARG A 2 21.94 -50.16 51.81
C ARG A 2 20.52 -49.64 51.47
N GLY A 3 20.28 -48.44 50.91
CA GLY A 3 21.05 -47.55 50.06
C GLY A 3 20.26 -47.31 48.77
N SER A 4 19.93 -46.06 48.42
CA SER A 4 19.60 -45.64 47.04
C SER A 4 19.60 -44.12 46.96
N SER A 5 20.69 -43.60 46.38
CA SER A 5 20.92 -42.21 46.00
C SER A 5 20.52 -42.03 44.53
N GLY A 6 19.60 -41.12 44.26
CA GLY A 6 19.26 -40.68 42.89
C GLY A 6 20.21 -39.58 42.42
N SER A 7 20.98 -39.87 41.39
CA SER A 7 21.94 -38.96 40.73
C SER A 7 21.28 -37.76 40.07
N SER A 8 21.81 -36.58 40.36
CA SER A 8 21.64 -35.34 39.60
C SER A 8 22.38 -35.42 38.25
N MET A 9 21.67 -35.20 37.15
CA MET A 9 22.22 -35.11 35.81
C MET A 9 22.65 -33.66 35.54
N GLY A 10 23.96 -33.40 35.65
CA GLY A 10 24.55 -32.11 35.31
C GLY A 10 24.79 -31.98 33.81
N ILE A 11 24.13 -31.01 33.17
CA ILE A 11 24.38 -30.62 31.79
C ILE A 11 25.65 -29.76 31.74
N ARG A 12 26.70 -30.28 31.11
CA ARG A 12 27.92 -29.54 30.76
C ARG A 12 27.65 -28.71 29.51
N ILE A 13 27.73 -27.38 29.64
CA ILE A 13 27.84 -26.47 28.51
C ILE A 13 29.29 -26.50 28.03
N GLY A 14 29.50 -26.98 26.81
CA GLY A 14 30.79 -26.99 26.14
C GLY A 14 31.17 -25.59 25.67
N THR A 15 32.32 -25.10 26.13
CA THR A 15 33.00 -23.92 25.59
C THR A 15 33.74 -24.31 24.30
N GLY A 16 33.16 -24.02 23.15
CA GLY A 16 33.86 -23.90 21.87
C GLY A 16 33.70 -22.44 21.40
N GLY A 17 34.65 -21.77 20.77
CA GLY A 17 35.96 -22.12 20.26
C GLY A 17 36.43 -20.87 19.51
N ASP A 18 37.61 -20.36 19.88
CA ASP A 18 38.23 -19.18 19.28
C ASP A 18 38.47 -19.38 17.77
N SER A 19 37.69 -18.69 16.94
CA SER A 19 38.01 -18.53 15.51
C SER A 19 38.68 -17.18 15.28
N ARG A 20 40.00 -17.22 15.45
CA ARG A 20 40.96 -16.17 15.10
C ARG A 20 40.91 -15.92 13.58
N TRP A 21 40.23 -14.85 13.16
CA TRP A 21 40.28 -14.36 11.78
C TRP A 21 41.67 -13.75 11.47
N SER A 22 42.41 -14.43 10.60
CA SER A 22 43.65 -13.95 10.01
C SER A 22 43.36 -12.89 8.93
N ARG A 23 43.92 -11.68 9.13
CA ARG A 23 43.93 -10.63 8.10
C ARG A 23 44.93 -11.01 7.00
N GLY A 24 44.42 -11.54 5.90
CA GLY A 24 45.17 -11.62 4.64
C GLY A 24 45.25 -10.24 3.98
N ARG A 25 46.45 -9.65 3.94
CA ARG A 25 46.77 -8.51 3.05
C ARG A 25 46.83 -9.03 1.61
N ALA A 26 45.84 -8.66 0.80
CA ALA A 26 45.95 -8.70 -0.64
C ALA A 26 46.26 -7.28 -1.15
N GLY A 27 47.52 -7.04 -1.53
CA GLY A 27 47.90 -5.89 -2.31
C GLY A 27 47.40 -6.06 -3.75
N GLY A 28 46.42 -5.27 -4.14
CA GLY A 28 45.86 -5.22 -5.49
C GLY A 28 46.12 -3.86 -6.12
N ARG A 29 46.80 -3.88 -7.27
CA ARG A 29 47.20 -2.73 -8.10
C ARG A 29 46.03 -1.79 -8.42
N ALA A 30 46.28 -0.50 -8.27
CA ALA A 30 45.46 0.58 -8.83
C ALA A 30 45.49 0.52 -10.37
N GLY A 31 44.45 -0.08 -10.96
CA GLY A 31 44.12 0.04 -12.37
C GLY A 31 43.26 1.29 -12.59
N ARG A 32 43.72 2.16 -13.49
CA ARG A 32 43.02 3.38 -13.92
C ARG A 32 41.68 3.02 -14.54
N ALA A 33 40.59 3.56 -13.99
CA ALA A 33 39.27 3.51 -14.59
C ALA A 33 38.82 4.94 -14.97
N ALA A 34 38.68 5.14 -16.28
CA ALA A 34 37.72 5.95 -17.02
C ALA A 34 37.37 7.40 -16.57
N PRO A 35 37.72 8.42 -17.38
CA PRO A 35 37.25 9.81 -17.25
C PRO A 35 35.84 10.08 -17.85
N CYS A 36 34.94 9.08 -17.89
CA CYS A 36 33.63 9.22 -18.56
C CYS A 36 32.50 9.78 -17.68
N LEU A 37 32.62 9.78 -16.34
CA LEU A 37 31.53 10.24 -15.45
C LEU A 37 31.52 11.75 -15.19
N GLU A 38 32.65 12.44 -15.38
CA GLU A 38 32.74 13.89 -15.16
C GLU A 38 32.17 14.73 -16.31
N HIS A 39 32.08 14.16 -17.52
CA HIS A 39 31.47 14.85 -18.67
C HIS A 39 29.94 14.84 -18.60
N SER A 40 29.32 13.83 -17.99
CA SER A 40 27.87 13.72 -17.85
C SER A 40 27.29 14.75 -16.87
N ALA A 41 27.99 15.06 -15.78
CA ALA A 41 27.54 16.07 -14.80
C ALA A 41 27.62 17.49 -15.36
N LYS A 42 28.64 17.80 -16.19
CA LYS A 42 28.78 19.10 -16.86
C LYS A 42 27.77 19.28 -18.00
N ALA A 43 27.45 18.23 -18.75
CA ALA A 43 26.39 18.26 -19.77
C ALA A 43 24.99 18.51 -19.17
N PHE A 44 24.71 17.94 -17.99
CA PHE A 44 23.42 18.12 -17.32
C PHE A 44 23.21 19.55 -16.80
N HIS A 45 24.28 20.19 -16.28
CA HIS A 45 24.23 21.60 -15.87
C HIS A 45 24.11 22.57 -17.05
N ALA A 46 24.76 22.26 -18.19
CA ALA A 46 24.64 23.05 -19.42
C ALA A 46 23.24 22.96 -20.05
N ALA A 47 22.62 21.78 -20.05
CA ALA A 47 21.25 21.59 -20.56
C ALA A 47 20.20 22.32 -19.71
N ARG A 48 20.35 22.34 -18.38
CA ARG A 48 19.44 23.04 -17.47
C ARG A 48 19.53 24.57 -17.56
N SER A 49 20.70 25.10 -17.93
CA SER A 49 20.91 26.53 -18.21
C SER A 49 20.31 26.96 -19.56
N SER A 50 20.44 26.10 -20.59
CA SER A 50 19.90 26.36 -21.92
C SER A 50 18.36 26.39 -21.93
N TYR A 51 17.71 25.50 -21.17
CA TYR A 51 16.24 25.47 -21.09
C TYR A 51 15.62 26.69 -20.39
N LYS A 52 16.32 27.29 -19.42
CA LYS A 52 15.86 28.54 -18.76
C LYS A 52 16.00 29.79 -19.63
N THR A 53 16.81 29.72 -20.68
CA THR A 53 17.10 30.88 -21.54
C THR A 53 16.16 30.92 -22.75
N THR A 54 15.71 29.76 -23.27
CA THR A 54 14.85 29.70 -24.46
C THR A 54 13.36 29.96 -24.19
N LEU A 55 12.89 29.87 -22.93
CA LEU A 55 11.49 30.16 -22.57
C LEU A 55 11.22 31.63 -22.18
N ARG A 56 12.21 32.52 -22.28
CA ARG A 56 12.06 33.95 -21.92
C ARG A 56 11.88 34.91 -23.10
N SER A 57 11.81 34.44 -24.35
CA SER A 57 11.65 35.35 -25.49
C SER A 57 10.92 34.71 -26.67
N VAL A 58 9.64 34.43 -26.50
CA VAL A 58 8.69 34.49 -27.62
C VAL A 58 7.90 35.79 -27.40
N PRO A 59 8.22 36.88 -28.12
CA PRO A 59 7.42 38.09 -28.04
C PRO A 59 6.06 37.79 -28.67
N VAL A 60 5.07 37.51 -27.82
CA VAL A 60 3.67 37.48 -28.25
C VAL A 60 3.27 38.92 -28.51
N SER A 61 3.38 39.34 -29.77
CA SER A 61 2.95 40.67 -30.21
C SER A 61 1.48 40.88 -29.80
N PRO A 62 1.11 42.01 -29.19
CA PRO A 62 -0.29 42.35 -28.92
C PRO A 62 -1.19 42.31 -30.18
N ALA A 63 -0.60 42.35 -31.38
CA ALA A 63 -1.32 42.25 -32.64
C ALA A 63 -1.78 40.81 -32.97
N SER A 64 -1.07 39.77 -32.53
CA SER A 64 -1.51 38.37 -32.77
C SER A 64 -2.69 37.99 -31.88
N TRP A 65 -2.74 38.51 -30.65
CA TRP A 65 -3.92 38.37 -29.78
C TRP A 65 -5.14 39.12 -30.32
N ARG A 66 -4.96 40.33 -30.88
CA ARG A 66 -6.09 41.07 -31.49
C ARG A 66 -6.64 40.39 -32.74
N ALA A 67 -5.81 39.73 -33.55
CA ALA A 67 -6.28 38.99 -34.71
C ALA A 67 -7.11 37.76 -34.33
N ILE A 68 -6.70 37.02 -33.28
CA ILE A 68 -7.46 35.86 -32.78
C ILE A 68 -8.76 36.29 -32.10
N VAL A 69 -8.75 37.40 -31.35
CA VAL A 69 -9.96 37.94 -30.71
C VAL A 69 -10.92 38.56 -31.75
N SER A 70 -10.41 39.21 -32.79
CA SER A 70 -11.22 39.81 -33.87
C SER A 70 -11.86 38.75 -34.77
N ALA A 71 -11.18 37.63 -35.03
CA ALA A 71 -11.76 36.52 -35.81
C ALA A 71 -12.91 35.80 -35.07
N CYS A 72 -13.01 35.95 -33.76
CA CYS A 72 -14.10 35.39 -32.95
C CYS A 72 -15.31 36.32 -32.78
N GLN A 73 -15.23 37.59 -33.21
CA GLN A 73 -16.32 38.56 -33.02
C GLN A 73 -17.41 38.52 -34.11
N ASP A 74 -17.14 37.90 -35.26
CA ASP A 74 -18.07 37.89 -36.41
C ASP A 74 -19.08 36.72 -36.42
N HIS A 75 -19.17 35.92 -35.36
CA HIS A 75 -20.19 34.86 -35.21
C HIS A 75 -21.10 35.07 -33.97
N PRO A 76 -22.11 35.95 -34.05
CA PRO A 76 -22.82 36.46 -32.87
C PRO A 76 -23.86 35.52 -32.21
N MET A 77 -23.99 34.23 -32.58
CA MET A 77 -25.11 33.42 -32.08
C MET A 77 -24.82 32.05 -31.42
N ARG A 78 -23.59 31.69 -31.06
CA ARG A 78 -23.36 30.42 -30.28
C ARG A 78 -22.50 30.50 -29.03
N PHE A 79 -21.88 31.65 -28.72
CA PHE A 79 -20.94 31.75 -27.60
C PHE A 79 -21.55 32.14 -26.24
N ARG A 80 -22.77 32.70 -26.21
CA ARG A 80 -23.42 33.13 -24.95
C ARG A 80 -23.82 31.97 -24.03
N SER A 81 -24.06 30.77 -24.58
CA SER A 81 -24.45 29.60 -23.79
C SER A 81 -23.28 28.93 -23.06
N ILE A 82 -22.04 29.11 -23.54
CA ILE A 82 -20.83 28.50 -22.95
C ILE A 82 -20.38 29.29 -21.72
N LEU A 83 -20.54 30.62 -21.71
CA LEU A 83 -20.13 31.48 -20.60
C LEU A 83 -21.05 31.37 -19.37
N LEU A 84 -22.34 31.07 -19.55
CA LEU A 84 -23.26 30.85 -18.42
C LEU A 84 -23.02 29.49 -17.72
N GLY A 85 -22.61 28.46 -18.48
CA GLY A 85 -22.27 27.15 -17.90
C GLY A 85 -21.01 27.19 -17.02
N ALA A 86 -20.03 28.03 -17.38
CA ALA A 86 -18.78 28.18 -16.63
C ALA A 86 -18.97 28.92 -15.28
N LEU A 87 -19.95 29.81 -15.16
CA LEU A 87 -20.17 30.58 -13.93
C LEU A 87 -20.90 29.78 -12.83
N CYS A 88 -21.78 28.84 -13.19
CA CYS A 88 -22.47 27.98 -12.20
C CYS A 88 -21.54 26.94 -11.55
N ALA A 89 -20.40 26.61 -12.16
CA ALA A 89 -19.43 25.67 -11.59
C ALA A 89 -18.55 26.28 -10.48
N LEU A 90 -18.49 27.61 -10.36
CA LEU A 90 -17.59 28.29 -9.41
C LEU A 90 -18.15 28.46 -7.98
N THR A 91 -19.43 28.19 -7.72
CA THR A 91 -20.04 28.39 -6.38
C THR A 91 -20.13 27.14 -5.51
N LEU A 92 -19.70 25.97 -6.00
CA LEU A 92 -19.53 24.77 -5.18
C LEU A 92 -18.11 24.72 -4.63
N GLN A 93 -17.83 25.54 -3.61
CA GLN A 93 -16.65 25.31 -2.79
C GLN A 93 -16.95 24.12 -1.86
N PRO A 94 -16.29 22.96 -2.02
CA PRO A 94 -16.42 21.87 -1.06
C PRO A 94 -15.93 22.37 0.29
N THR A 95 -16.82 22.40 1.28
CA THR A 95 -16.44 22.55 2.69
C THR A 95 -15.66 21.29 3.08
N PHE A 96 -14.35 21.31 2.92
CA PHE A 96 -13.48 20.30 3.51
C PHE A 96 -13.51 20.51 5.02
N ALA A 97 -14.33 19.73 5.72
CA ALA A 97 -14.23 19.62 7.17
C ALA A 97 -12.81 19.11 7.46
N MET A 98 -11.97 19.96 8.07
CA MET A 98 -10.70 19.51 8.59
C MET A 98 -11.02 18.49 9.69
N ALA A 99 -10.66 17.23 9.46
CA ALA A 99 -10.74 16.21 10.48
C ALA A 99 -9.84 16.69 11.63
N ALA A 100 -10.45 17.07 12.75
CA ALA A 100 -9.72 17.35 13.98
C ALA A 100 -8.97 16.08 14.38
N ASP A 101 -7.77 16.24 14.97
CA ASP A 101 -6.98 15.13 15.50
C ASP A 101 -7.88 14.23 16.35
N ALA A 102 -8.13 13.02 15.86
CA ALA A 102 -8.95 12.06 16.59
C ALA A 102 -8.21 11.72 17.90
N PRO A 103 -8.86 11.81 19.06
CA PRO A 103 -8.23 11.44 20.32
C PRO A 103 -7.74 10.00 20.22
N SER A 104 -6.53 9.76 20.71
CA SER A 104 -6.01 8.39 20.71
C SER A 104 -6.91 7.48 21.54
N PRO A 105 -7.18 6.25 21.07
CA PRO A 105 -8.01 5.31 21.80
C PRO A 105 -7.47 5.06 23.21
N ASP A 106 -8.38 5.01 24.19
CA ASP A 106 -8.06 4.66 25.56
C ASP A 106 -7.51 3.22 25.59
N PRO A 107 -6.33 2.96 26.18
CA PRO A 107 -5.74 1.63 26.26
C PRO A 107 -6.61 0.60 27.00
N SER A 108 -7.57 1.06 27.82
CA SER A 108 -8.53 0.19 28.50
C SER A 108 -9.81 -0.07 27.70
N ALA A 109 -10.02 0.64 26.58
CA ALA A 109 -11.21 0.48 25.77
C ALA A 109 -11.24 -0.88 25.09
N VAL A 110 -12.41 -1.52 25.17
CA VAL A 110 -12.76 -2.64 24.30
C VAL A 110 -13.18 -2.07 22.95
N LEU A 111 -12.53 -2.54 21.90
CA LEU A 111 -12.68 -2.09 20.52
C LEU A 111 -13.38 -3.18 19.70
N SER A 112 -14.24 -2.78 18.76
CA SER A 112 -14.96 -3.69 17.86
C SER A 112 -15.38 -2.97 16.59
N GLY A 113 -15.59 -3.70 15.49
CA GLY A 113 -16.10 -3.14 14.24
C GLY A 113 -15.05 -2.34 13.49
N VAL A 114 -15.02 -1.02 13.62
CA VAL A 114 -14.08 -0.14 12.89
C VAL A 114 -13.27 0.70 13.87
N LEU A 115 -11.94 0.62 13.78
CA LEU A 115 -11.02 1.47 14.53
C LEU A 115 -10.57 2.65 13.67
N THR A 116 -10.50 3.86 14.24
CA THR A 116 -9.90 5.00 13.54
C THR A 116 -8.49 5.27 14.05
N VAL A 117 -7.51 5.35 13.15
CA VAL A 117 -6.09 5.62 13.46
C VAL A 117 -5.55 6.65 12.49
N ASP A 118 -5.09 7.80 12.99
CA ASP A 118 -4.55 8.92 12.20
C ASP A 118 -5.46 9.28 11.00
N GLY A 119 -6.77 9.30 11.25
CA GLY A 119 -7.78 9.62 10.24
C GLY A 119 -8.03 8.53 9.20
N LYS A 120 -7.57 7.28 9.43
CA LYS A 120 -7.91 6.10 8.63
C LYS A 120 -8.89 5.21 9.37
N GLN A 121 -9.79 4.57 8.64
CA GLN A 121 -10.67 3.54 9.19
C GLN A 121 -10.07 2.15 8.96
N ILE A 122 -9.95 1.35 10.01
CA ILE A 122 -9.40 0.00 9.97
C ILE A 122 -10.50 -0.96 10.42
N PRO A 123 -10.99 -1.85 9.53
CA PRO A 123 -12.00 -2.81 9.89
C PRO A 123 -11.38 -3.90 10.77
N LEU A 124 -11.94 -4.14 11.95
CA LEU A 124 -11.53 -5.21 12.84
C LEU A 124 -12.36 -6.46 12.55
N PRO A 125 -11.77 -7.66 12.64
CA PRO A 125 -12.55 -8.89 12.66
C PRO A 125 -13.51 -8.97 13.84
N ASP A 126 -14.56 -9.76 13.70
CA ASP A 126 -15.56 -9.95 14.75
C ASP A 126 -14.93 -10.30 16.11
N GLY A 127 -15.43 -9.65 17.16
CA GLY A 127 -15.02 -9.88 18.54
C GLY A 127 -14.60 -8.60 19.27
N GLU A 128 -14.24 -8.80 20.54
CA GLU A 128 -13.78 -7.75 21.44
C GLU A 128 -12.25 -7.68 21.44
N TRP A 129 -11.72 -6.57 20.94
CA TRP A 129 -10.29 -6.32 20.83
C TRP A 129 -9.82 -5.37 21.94
N ARG A 130 -8.63 -5.60 22.46
CA ARG A 130 -7.98 -4.74 23.45
C ARG A 130 -6.72 -4.15 22.87
N LEU A 131 -6.51 -2.85 23.04
CA LEU A 131 -5.26 -2.20 22.66
C LEU A 131 -4.18 -2.51 23.71
N THR A 132 -3.13 -3.20 23.32
CA THR A 132 -2.08 -3.67 24.26
C THR A 132 -0.69 -3.11 23.97
N GLY A 133 -0.52 -2.46 22.83
CA GLY A 133 0.71 -1.79 22.49
C GLY A 133 0.50 -0.62 21.54
N ARG A 134 1.26 0.45 21.76
CA ARG A 134 1.33 1.60 20.85
C ARG A 134 2.75 2.12 20.80
N ALA A 135 3.28 2.26 19.58
CA ALA A 135 4.60 2.80 19.37
C ALA A 135 4.62 3.75 18.19
N VAL A 136 5.56 4.69 18.24
CA VAL A 136 5.92 5.53 17.09
C VAL A 136 7.40 5.31 16.86
N PHE A 137 7.77 4.85 15.67
CA PHE A 137 9.17 4.52 15.35
C PHE A 137 9.50 4.90 13.91
N SER A 138 10.80 5.02 13.60
CA SER A 138 11.26 5.26 12.22
C SER A 138 12.07 4.07 11.74
N PRO A 139 11.60 3.35 10.70
CA PRO A 139 12.40 2.34 10.02
C PRO A 139 13.74 2.92 9.57
N PRO A 140 14.87 2.21 9.76
CA PRO A 140 16.20 2.69 9.39
C PRO A 140 16.37 2.92 7.88
N THR A 141 15.46 2.39 7.07
CA THR A 141 15.46 2.51 5.61
C THR A 141 14.77 3.77 5.08
N LEU A 142 14.09 4.54 5.95
CA LEU A 142 13.45 5.80 5.57
C LEU A 142 14.43 6.97 5.80
N ASP A 143 14.76 7.68 4.71
CA ASP A 143 15.76 8.77 4.71
C ASP A 143 15.29 10.01 5.52
N LYS A 144 13.98 10.16 5.72
CA LYS A 144 13.39 11.09 6.68
C LYS A 144 12.99 10.30 7.93
N PRO A 145 12.99 10.91 9.13
CA PRO A 145 12.30 10.35 10.30
C PRO A 145 10.79 10.30 10.01
N GLY A 146 10.39 9.35 9.16
CA GLY A 146 9.03 9.00 8.86
C GLY A 146 8.57 8.12 10.01
N ALA A 147 7.83 8.73 10.92
CA ALA A 147 7.26 8.02 12.03
C ALA A 147 6.17 7.07 11.49
N VAL A 148 6.32 5.79 11.76
CA VAL A 148 5.26 4.79 11.63
C VAL A 148 4.57 4.75 12.99
N THR A 149 3.27 5.02 13.01
CA THR A 149 2.44 4.78 14.19
C THR A 149 1.99 3.33 14.14
N SER A 150 2.44 2.53 15.10
CA SER A 150 2.02 1.15 15.29
C SER A 150 1.03 1.02 16.43
N LEU A 151 -0.07 0.32 16.20
CA LEU A 151 -0.99 -0.17 17.22
C LEU A 151 -1.00 -1.69 17.18
N SER A 152 -0.93 -2.30 18.35
CA SER A 152 -1.12 -3.73 18.51
C SER A 152 -2.35 -4.00 19.36
N LEU A 153 -3.23 -4.82 18.82
CA LEU A 153 -4.45 -5.26 19.47
C LEU A 153 -4.44 -6.77 19.65
N VAL A 154 -5.10 -7.25 20.70
CA VAL A 154 -5.32 -8.67 20.95
C VAL A 154 -6.78 -8.95 21.26
N ARG A 155 -7.25 -10.14 20.88
CA ARG A 155 -8.53 -10.71 21.28
C ARG A 155 -8.26 -11.84 22.26
N VAL A 156 -8.82 -11.70 23.47
CA VAL A 156 -8.60 -12.63 24.58
C VAL A 156 -9.89 -13.40 24.85
N ARG A 157 -9.82 -14.74 24.84
CA ARG A 157 -10.89 -15.67 25.28
C ARG A 157 -10.30 -16.67 26.26
N ASP A 158 -10.91 -16.82 27.43
CA ASP A 158 -10.50 -17.79 28.46
C ASP A 158 -8.99 -17.74 28.82
N GLN A 159 -8.49 -16.52 29.04
CA GLN A 159 -7.06 -16.22 29.28
C GLN A 159 -6.12 -16.65 28.15
N SER A 160 -6.64 -16.92 26.96
CA SER A 160 -5.86 -17.22 25.76
C SER A 160 -6.03 -16.10 24.74
N VAL A 161 -4.93 -15.67 24.12
CA VAL A 161 -4.97 -14.77 22.99
C VAL A 161 -5.15 -15.61 21.73
N ASP A 162 -6.33 -15.53 21.10
CA ASP A 162 -6.60 -16.30 19.88
C ASP A 162 -6.60 -15.44 18.61
N GLY A 163 -6.46 -14.12 18.77
CA GLY A 163 -6.42 -13.16 17.69
C GLY A 163 -5.47 -12.02 18.05
N ALA A 164 -4.69 -11.57 17.07
CA ALA A 164 -3.87 -10.36 17.15
C ALA A 164 -4.05 -9.52 15.89
N ALA A 165 -3.98 -8.21 16.04
CA ALA A 165 -3.93 -7.27 14.92
C ALA A 165 -2.75 -6.31 15.13
N LEU A 166 -1.90 -6.16 14.11
CA LEU A 166 -0.86 -5.15 14.05
C LEU A 166 -1.21 -4.16 12.96
N ILE A 167 -1.44 -2.91 13.34
CA ILE A 167 -1.83 -1.82 12.46
C ILE A 167 -0.68 -0.82 12.44
N GLN A 168 -0.18 -0.51 11.25
CA GLN A 168 0.92 0.42 11.03
C GLN A 168 0.42 1.47 10.05
N VAL A 169 0.47 2.74 10.44
CA VAL A 169 0.11 3.88 9.58
C VAL A 169 1.26 4.86 9.47
N ALA A 170 1.35 5.55 8.33
CA ALA A 170 2.27 6.68 8.22
C ALA A 170 1.79 7.78 9.16
N SER A 171 2.68 8.29 10.02
CA SER A 171 2.35 9.41 10.88
C SER A 171 2.05 10.66 10.04
N PRO A 172 1.20 11.58 10.54
CA PRO A 172 0.95 12.85 9.85
C PRO A 172 2.24 13.58 9.46
N GLY A 173 2.39 13.90 8.18
CA GLY A 173 3.57 14.58 7.63
C GLY A 173 4.78 13.70 7.37
N ALA A 174 4.71 12.39 7.66
CA ALA A 174 5.73 11.43 7.26
C ALA A 174 5.71 11.19 5.74
N ASP A 175 6.82 10.65 5.21
CA ASP A 175 6.90 10.23 3.82
C ASP A 175 6.15 8.88 3.64
N PRO A 176 5.04 8.83 2.90
CA PRO A 176 4.21 7.64 2.77
C PRO A 176 4.77 6.62 1.77
N LEU A 177 5.94 6.87 1.21
CA LEU A 177 6.60 6.04 0.20
C LEU A 177 7.18 4.74 0.79
N TRP A 178 6.33 3.93 1.43
CA TRP A 178 6.70 2.59 1.90
C TRP A 178 6.85 1.60 0.75
N GLY A 179 6.25 1.92 -0.40
CA GLY A 179 6.21 1.06 -1.57
C GLY A 179 5.49 -0.27 -1.30
N LYS A 180 5.68 -1.20 -2.24
CA LYS A 180 5.17 -2.56 -2.11
C LYS A 180 5.90 -3.30 -0.98
N ALA A 181 5.16 -4.07 -0.19
CA ALA A 181 5.77 -4.94 0.82
C ALA A 181 6.62 -6.03 0.13
N PRO A 182 7.88 -6.26 0.55
CA PRO A 182 8.70 -7.36 0.02
C PRO A 182 8.00 -8.73 0.07
N ALA A 183 7.17 -8.97 1.09
CA ALA A 183 6.35 -10.18 1.18
C ALA A 183 5.41 -10.40 -0.03
N CYS A 184 4.96 -9.34 -0.69
CA CYS A 184 4.10 -9.45 -1.87
C CYS A 184 4.84 -9.89 -3.15
N GLU A 185 6.17 -9.96 -3.12
CA GLU A 185 7.00 -10.50 -4.21
C GLU A 185 7.39 -11.97 -4.00
N ARG A 186 7.11 -12.49 -2.81
CA ARG A 186 7.46 -13.86 -2.43
C ARG A 186 6.52 -14.86 -3.08
N THR A 187 7.08 -15.91 -3.66
CA THR A 187 6.34 -17.01 -4.28
C THR A 187 6.24 -18.24 -3.38
N ASP A 188 6.91 -18.22 -2.23
CA ASP A 188 6.89 -19.31 -1.25
C ASP A 188 5.74 -19.19 -0.24
N LEU A 189 5.08 -18.02 -0.17
CA LEU A 189 3.95 -17.80 0.73
C LEU A 189 2.66 -18.49 0.23
N PRO A 190 1.77 -18.97 1.13
CA PRO A 190 0.47 -19.53 0.76
C PRO A 190 -0.35 -18.65 -0.19
N LEU A 191 -0.24 -17.33 -0.03
CA LEU A 191 -0.81 -16.35 -0.94
C LEU A 191 0.06 -15.08 -0.91
N ALA A 192 0.39 -14.55 -2.08
CA ALA A 192 0.97 -13.22 -2.24
C ALA A 192 0.43 -12.62 -3.54
N ARG A 193 -0.27 -11.49 -3.46
CA ARG A 193 -0.91 -10.86 -4.61
C ARG A 193 -0.72 -9.35 -4.57
N VAL A 194 -0.46 -8.78 -5.73
CA VAL A 194 -0.45 -7.33 -5.97
C VAL A 194 -1.68 -7.01 -6.80
N ARG A 195 -2.56 -6.14 -6.29
CA ARG A 195 -3.73 -5.69 -7.04
C ARG A 195 -3.35 -4.60 -8.01
N TYR A 196 -2.52 -3.65 -7.55
CA TYR A 196 -1.87 -2.65 -8.37
C TYR A 196 -0.61 -2.15 -7.65
N ALA A 197 0.37 -1.68 -8.41
CA ALA A 197 1.57 -1.06 -7.89
C ALA A 197 2.11 -0.04 -8.89
N SER A 198 2.47 1.13 -8.39
CA SER A 198 3.11 2.23 -9.10
C SER A 198 4.16 2.88 -8.17
N ASP A 199 4.87 3.88 -8.67
CA ASP A 199 5.87 4.63 -7.89
C ASP A 199 5.29 5.47 -6.74
N HIS A 200 3.98 5.49 -6.54
CA HIS A 200 3.38 6.33 -5.51
C HIS A 200 2.06 5.80 -4.97
N ASP A 201 1.43 4.83 -5.63
CA ASP A 201 0.21 4.15 -5.18
C ASP A 201 0.41 2.64 -5.30
N GLY A 202 -0.02 1.90 -4.30
CA GLY A 202 0.21 0.47 -4.22
C GLY A 202 -0.80 -0.21 -3.33
N SER A 203 -1.20 -1.41 -3.73
CA SER A 203 -2.06 -2.27 -2.95
C SER A 203 -1.63 -3.72 -3.13
N CYS A 204 -1.29 -4.38 -2.03
CA CYS A 204 -0.92 -5.78 -2.03
C CYS A 204 -1.37 -6.51 -0.75
N ALA A 205 -1.58 -7.82 -0.87
CA ALA A 205 -1.97 -8.68 0.22
C ALA A 205 -1.15 -9.97 0.20
N TRP A 206 -0.88 -10.53 1.38
CA TRP A 206 -0.20 -11.80 1.53
C TRP A 206 -0.72 -12.57 2.73
N VAL A 207 -0.59 -13.88 2.68
CA VAL A 207 -0.86 -14.80 3.78
C VAL A 207 0.45 -15.48 4.15
N SER A 208 0.74 -15.56 5.44
CA SER A 208 1.96 -16.20 5.95
C SER A 208 1.68 -16.97 7.24
N LEU A 209 2.61 -17.87 7.58
CA LEU A 209 2.68 -18.47 8.90
C LEU A 209 3.76 -17.73 9.70
N VAL A 210 3.36 -17.06 10.78
CA VAL A 210 4.27 -16.31 11.65
C VAL A 210 4.59 -17.15 12.88
N GLY A 211 5.87 -17.32 13.16
CA GLY A 211 6.37 -17.98 14.37
C GLY A 211 7.19 -17.03 15.24
N ALA A 212 7.81 -17.59 16.29
CA ALA A 212 8.79 -16.88 17.10
C ALA A 212 9.87 -16.25 16.23
N ALA A 213 10.22 -15.00 16.53
CA ALA A 213 11.22 -14.24 15.79
C ALA A 213 12.20 -13.56 16.74
N ASP A 214 13.35 -13.17 16.20
CA ASP A 214 14.32 -12.37 16.93
C ASP A 214 13.70 -11.03 17.34
N ARG A 215 13.97 -10.57 18.56
CA ARG A 215 13.41 -9.33 19.12
C ARG A 215 13.64 -8.11 18.22
N ASP A 216 14.73 -8.10 17.46
CA ASP A 216 15.09 -6.99 16.56
C ASP A 216 14.18 -6.89 15.33
N THR A 217 13.41 -7.95 15.03
CA THR A 217 12.46 -7.99 13.90
C THR A 217 11.02 -7.69 14.33
N LEU A 218 10.78 -7.61 15.64
CA LEU A 218 9.46 -7.37 16.21
C LEU A 218 9.10 -5.89 16.15
N ASP A 219 7.84 -5.61 15.84
CA ASP A 219 7.32 -4.26 15.92
C ASP A 219 7.35 -3.77 17.39
N PRO A 220 7.78 -2.53 17.67
CA PRO A 220 7.85 -2.03 19.04
C PRO A 220 6.50 -2.03 19.79
N ALA A 221 5.37 -1.85 19.09
CA ALA A 221 4.04 -2.01 19.70
C ALA A 221 3.74 -3.48 20.03
N TRP A 222 4.21 -4.42 19.19
CA TRP A 222 4.10 -5.84 19.52
C TRP A 222 4.96 -6.24 20.72
N VAL A 223 6.16 -5.67 20.87
CA VAL A 223 7.00 -5.86 22.07
C VAL A 223 6.27 -5.43 23.34
N GLN A 224 5.54 -4.31 23.31
CA GLN A 224 4.71 -3.87 24.43
C GLN A 224 3.58 -4.88 24.71
N THR A 225 2.92 -5.38 23.67
CA THR A 225 1.89 -6.42 23.79
C THR A 225 2.42 -7.68 24.46
N LEU A 226 3.63 -8.15 24.13
CA LEU A 226 4.24 -9.30 24.79
C LEU A 226 4.41 -9.06 26.31
N GLY A 227 4.81 -7.85 26.71
CA GLY A 227 4.90 -7.48 28.11
C GLY A 227 3.54 -7.38 28.82
N GLU A 228 2.49 -6.95 28.12
CA GLU A 228 1.11 -6.97 28.64
C GLU A 228 0.61 -8.40 28.85
N VAL A 229 0.78 -9.27 27.84
CA VAL A 229 0.40 -10.68 27.91
C VAL A 229 1.05 -11.35 29.12
N GLU A 230 2.35 -11.16 29.31
CA GLU A 230 3.09 -11.72 30.45
C GLU A 230 2.52 -11.22 31.78
N ARG A 231 2.30 -9.91 31.91
CA ARG A 231 1.75 -9.28 33.13
C ARG A 231 0.34 -9.74 33.46
N GLN A 232 -0.49 -10.00 32.45
CA GLN A 232 -1.86 -10.47 32.62
C GLN A 232 -1.96 -12.00 32.78
N GLY A 233 -0.86 -12.73 32.55
CA GLY A 233 -0.86 -14.19 32.55
C GLY A 233 -1.69 -14.78 31.40
N TRP A 234 -1.79 -14.08 30.27
CA TRP A 234 -2.47 -14.61 29.09
C TRP A 234 -1.56 -15.59 28.34
N ARG A 235 -2.15 -16.60 27.71
CA ARG A 235 -1.45 -17.56 26.86
C ARG A 235 -1.40 -17.04 25.42
N LEU A 236 -0.22 -17.04 24.81
CA LEU A 236 -0.03 -16.76 23.39
C LEU A 236 0.25 -18.07 22.64
N PRO A 237 -0.32 -18.27 21.44
CA PRO A 237 0.07 -19.37 20.58
C PRO A 237 1.49 -19.17 20.05
N GLU A 238 2.20 -20.27 19.83
CA GLU A 238 3.57 -20.26 19.30
C GLU A 238 3.62 -19.88 17.81
N ARG A 239 2.51 -20.12 17.09
CA ARG A 239 2.39 -19.90 15.65
C ARG A 239 1.05 -19.28 15.31
N TRP A 240 1.06 -18.44 14.28
CA TRP A 240 -0.10 -17.72 13.78
C TRP A 240 -0.27 -17.94 12.28
N ALA A 241 -1.51 -18.11 11.82
CA ALA A 241 -1.85 -17.81 10.44
C ALA A 241 -2.14 -16.31 10.34
N THR A 242 -1.48 -15.63 9.41
CA THR A 242 -1.67 -14.18 9.23
C THR A 242 -2.15 -13.85 7.84
N ALA A 243 -3.07 -12.90 7.75
CA ALA A 243 -3.43 -12.20 6.53
C ALA A 243 -3.03 -10.74 6.67
N SER A 244 -2.21 -10.29 5.74
CA SER A 244 -1.58 -8.99 5.77
C SER A 244 -1.91 -8.21 4.51
N PHE A 245 -2.11 -6.90 4.68
CA PHE A 245 -2.51 -5.97 3.65
C PHE A 245 -1.64 -4.74 3.74
N ARG A 246 -1.16 -4.24 2.60
CA ARG A 246 -0.51 -2.93 2.50
C ARG A 246 -1.19 -2.12 1.42
N VAL A 247 -1.60 -0.90 1.79
CA VAL A 247 -2.19 0.09 0.89
C VAL A 247 -1.41 1.40 1.08
N THR A 248 -0.92 1.97 -0.01
CA THR A 248 -0.11 3.19 -0.02
C THR A 248 -0.60 4.12 -1.12
N ASP A 249 -0.64 5.42 -0.91
CA ASP A 249 -0.86 6.44 -1.94
C ASP A 249 0.18 7.59 -1.79
N PRO A 250 0.20 8.61 -2.66
CA PRO A 250 1.19 9.70 -2.57
C PRO A 250 1.16 10.50 -1.27
N ARG A 251 0.11 10.36 -0.47
CA ARG A 251 -0.16 11.14 0.73
C ARG A 251 -0.07 10.32 2.01
N ASP A 252 -0.28 9.01 1.93
CA ASP A 252 -0.41 8.18 3.12
C ASP A 252 -0.14 6.68 2.88
N ALA A 253 0.06 5.94 3.97
CA ALA A 253 0.30 4.50 3.93
C ALA A 253 -0.34 3.78 5.13
N LEU A 254 -0.79 2.55 4.88
CA LEU A 254 -1.39 1.65 5.85
C LEU A 254 -0.88 0.23 5.60
N GLN A 255 -0.44 -0.42 6.66
CA GLN A 255 -0.22 -1.86 6.69
C GLN A 255 -1.00 -2.44 7.87
N VAL A 256 -1.79 -3.47 7.60
CA VAL A 256 -2.51 -4.20 8.64
C VAL A 256 -2.19 -5.68 8.53
N ARG A 257 -1.90 -6.32 9.66
CA ARG A 257 -1.70 -7.75 9.78
C ARG A 257 -2.72 -8.30 10.77
N TYR A 258 -3.64 -9.14 10.33
CA TYR A 258 -4.49 -9.91 11.22
C TYR A 258 -3.90 -11.29 11.40
N ALA A 259 -3.83 -11.77 12.63
CA ALA A 259 -3.25 -13.04 13.00
C ALA A 259 -4.24 -13.82 13.87
N PHE A 260 -4.45 -15.10 13.56
CA PHE A 260 -5.32 -15.96 14.35
C PHE A 260 -4.63 -17.28 14.69
N ASP A 261 -4.96 -17.75 15.88
CA ASP A 261 -4.66 -19.10 16.32
C ASP A 261 -5.56 -20.06 15.54
N GLY A 262 -5.00 -20.69 14.51
CA GLY A 262 -5.78 -21.40 13.49
C GLY A 262 -6.39 -22.73 13.95
N GLY A 263 -6.62 -22.95 15.26
CA GLY A 263 -7.24 -24.21 15.71
C GLY A 263 -7.44 -24.50 17.20
N VAL A 264 -7.38 -23.56 18.15
CA VAL A 264 -7.74 -23.87 19.57
C VAL A 264 -9.26 -23.80 19.79
N GLY A 265 -9.99 -24.58 18.99
CA GLY A 265 -11.44 -24.69 19.07
C GLY A 265 -11.93 -25.84 19.95
N ASN A 266 -11.47 -27.08 19.76
CA ASN A 266 -12.16 -28.26 20.33
C ASN A 266 -11.26 -29.50 20.54
N GLY A 267 -10.06 -29.34 21.09
CA GLY A 267 -9.17 -30.46 21.39
C GLY A 267 -7.86 -30.33 20.62
N GLU A 268 -6.88 -29.81 21.34
CA GLU A 268 -5.49 -29.67 20.93
C GLU A 268 -4.96 -31.02 20.43
N VAL A 269 -4.79 -31.15 19.12
CA VAL A 269 -3.88 -32.16 18.55
C VAL A 269 -2.56 -31.41 18.32
N PRO A 270 -1.53 -31.63 19.16
CA PRO A 270 -0.23 -30.99 18.98
C PRO A 270 0.29 -31.22 17.56
N GLY A 271 0.64 -30.14 16.85
CA GLY A 271 1.27 -30.20 15.53
C GLY A 271 0.38 -29.93 14.32
N ILE A 272 -0.92 -29.66 14.49
CA ILE A 272 -1.74 -29.18 13.36
C ILE A 272 -1.40 -27.71 13.07
N ALA A 273 -1.03 -27.41 11.83
CA ALA A 273 -0.72 -26.04 11.41
C ALA A 273 -1.96 -25.15 11.50
N PRO A 274 -1.80 -23.85 11.84
CA PRO A 274 -2.90 -22.89 11.79
C PRO A 274 -3.55 -22.89 10.41
N SER A 275 -4.89 -22.95 10.36
CA SER A 275 -5.62 -22.80 9.09
C SER A 275 -5.45 -21.38 8.54
N ALA A 276 -4.86 -21.29 7.34
CA ALA A 276 -4.77 -20.05 6.58
C ALA A 276 -6.16 -19.63 6.07
N PRO A 277 -6.47 -18.32 6.00
CA PRO A 277 -7.70 -17.85 5.38
C PRO A 277 -7.72 -18.20 3.89
N ASP A 278 -8.90 -18.53 3.36
CA ASP A 278 -9.08 -18.73 1.93
C ASP A 278 -8.99 -17.40 1.14
N SER A 279 -8.87 -17.50 -0.19
CA SER A 279 -8.74 -16.33 -1.05
C SER A 279 -9.98 -15.44 -1.04
N GLY A 280 -11.17 -16.00 -0.83
CA GLY A 280 -12.43 -15.25 -0.77
C GLY A 280 -12.49 -14.33 0.45
N TRP A 281 -12.08 -14.85 1.61
CA TRP A 281 -11.93 -14.04 2.83
C TRP A 281 -10.88 -12.94 2.63
N VAL A 282 -9.71 -13.29 2.07
CA VAL A 282 -8.63 -12.32 1.82
C VAL A 282 -9.11 -11.20 0.91
N ASP A 283 -9.82 -11.51 -0.18
CA ASP A 283 -10.33 -10.50 -1.11
C ASP A 283 -11.39 -9.60 -0.46
N ALA A 284 -12.31 -10.16 0.33
CA ALA A 284 -13.30 -9.39 1.07
C ALA A 284 -12.65 -8.46 2.10
N ALA A 285 -11.66 -8.96 2.85
CA ALA A 285 -10.93 -8.16 3.84
C ALA A 285 -10.10 -7.06 3.19
N TRP A 286 -9.43 -7.37 2.08
CA TRP A 286 -8.65 -6.43 1.31
C TRP A 286 -9.51 -5.25 0.83
N ASP A 287 -10.70 -5.53 0.29
CA ASP A 287 -11.65 -4.50 -0.14
C ASP A 287 -12.07 -3.58 1.01
N GLN A 288 -12.32 -4.12 2.20
CA GLN A 288 -12.65 -3.31 3.36
C GLN A 288 -11.47 -2.45 3.81
N VAL A 289 -10.25 -3.01 3.85
CA VAL A 289 -9.04 -2.26 4.20
C VAL A 289 -8.78 -1.11 3.22
N GLU A 290 -8.96 -1.33 1.91
CA GLU A 290 -8.83 -0.27 0.90
C GLU A 290 -9.91 0.81 1.04
N ARG A 291 -11.17 0.43 1.33
CA ARG A 291 -12.24 1.41 1.60
C ARG A 291 -11.94 2.20 2.86
N GLY A 292 -11.45 1.54 3.91
CA GLY A 292 -11.11 2.15 5.19
C GLY A 292 -9.93 3.10 5.12
N PHE A 293 -8.90 2.74 4.36
CA PHE A 293 -7.77 3.64 4.02
C PHE A 293 -8.25 4.95 3.39
N ARG A 294 -9.33 4.89 2.60
CA ARG A 294 -9.95 6.04 1.92
C ARG A 294 -11.11 6.67 2.71
N ASN A 295 -11.33 6.28 3.97
CA ASN A 295 -12.41 6.74 4.84
C ASN A 295 -13.81 6.52 4.27
N ARG A 296 -14.05 5.32 3.73
CA ARG A 296 -15.32 4.92 3.11
C ARG A 296 -15.95 3.67 3.74
N LEU A 297 -15.59 3.35 4.98
CA LEU A 297 -16.30 2.32 5.73
C LEU A 297 -17.49 2.93 6.45
N ASP A 298 -18.65 2.32 6.22
CA ASP A 298 -19.81 2.50 7.07
C ASP A 298 -19.49 1.79 8.39
N GLY A 299 -19.63 2.48 9.52
CA GLY A 299 -19.09 2.08 10.84
C GLY A 299 -19.53 0.72 11.41
N ALA A 300 -20.36 -0.04 10.69
CA ALA A 300 -20.82 -1.39 11.04
C ALA A 300 -20.08 -2.53 10.29
N SER A 301 -19.09 -2.22 9.45
CA SER A 301 -18.42 -3.22 8.61
C SER A 301 -17.31 -3.95 9.39
N ALA A 302 -17.68 -4.94 10.21
CA ALA A 302 -16.72 -5.87 10.78
C ALA A 302 -16.24 -6.87 9.71
N LEU A 303 -15.01 -7.36 9.86
CA LEU A 303 -14.54 -8.49 9.06
C LEU A 303 -15.08 -9.79 9.66
N PRO A 304 -15.60 -10.73 8.86
CA PRO A 304 -15.94 -12.04 9.39
C PRO A 304 -14.68 -12.67 9.99
N ASN A 305 -14.82 -13.39 11.10
CA ASN A 305 -13.71 -14.19 11.61
C ASN A 305 -13.49 -15.40 10.68
N TRP A 306 -12.36 -15.48 9.97
CA TRP A 306 -12.12 -16.61 9.04
C TRP A 306 -11.93 -17.95 9.74
N THR A 307 -11.66 -17.94 11.05
CA THR A 307 -11.61 -19.17 11.85
C THR A 307 -12.99 -19.62 12.31
N ALA A 308 -14.01 -18.74 12.22
CA ALA A 308 -15.37 -19.17 12.43
C ALA A 308 -15.79 -20.03 11.23
N THR A 309 -16.48 -21.15 11.52
CA THR A 309 -17.05 -22.00 10.48
C THR A 309 -17.81 -21.11 9.48
N PRO A 310 -17.50 -21.16 8.18
CA PRO A 310 -18.16 -20.32 7.21
C PRO A 310 -19.67 -20.53 7.34
N PRO A 311 -20.48 -19.45 7.39
CA PRO A 311 -21.92 -19.59 7.45
C PRO A 311 -22.37 -20.44 6.26
N THR A 312 -23.02 -21.57 6.57
CA THR A 312 -23.33 -22.63 5.60
C THR A 312 -24.25 -22.16 4.46
N ASP A 313 -24.90 -21.01 4.59
CA ASP A 313 -25.96 -20.58 3.68
C ASP A 313 -25.89 -19.11 3.23
N ALA A 314 -24.72 -18.47 3.28
CA ALA A 314 -24.53 -17.25 2.52
C ALA A 314 -24.35 -17.67 1.05
N GLY A 315 -25.46 -17.92 0.37
CA GLY A 315 -25.54 -17.92 -1.08
C GLY A 315 -25.00 -16.58 -1.54
N SER A 316 -23.69 -16.52 -1.77
CA SER A 316 -23.11 -15.58 -2.68
C SER A 316 -23.92 -15.82 -3.95
N THR A 317 -24.84 -14.90 -4.22
CA THR A 317 -25.02 -14.48 -5.60
C THR A 317 -23.64 -13.99 -6.01
N GLU A 318 -22.78 -14.95 -6.36
CA GLU A 318 -21.97 -14.90 -7.54
C GLU A 318 -22.93 -14.38 -8.61
N ASN A 319 -23.08 -13.06 -8.64
CA ASN A 319 -23.11 -12.37 -9.89
C ASN A 319 -21.83 -12.87 -10.52
N ALA A 320 -21.96 -13.98 -11.26
CA ALA A 320 -21.02 -14.41 -12.23
C ALA A 320 -20.82 -13.15 -13.06
N GLU A 321 -19.79 -12.37 -12.69
CA GLU A 321 -19.24 -11.34 -13.52
C GLU A 321 -18.75 -12.11 -14.72
N GLY A 322 -19.66 -12.32 -15.67
CA GLY A 322 -19.40 -12.91 -16.96
C GLY A 322 -18.27 -12.12 -17.58
N GLY A 323 -17.06 -12.66 -17.48
CA GLY A 323 -15.83 -12.15 -18.02
C GLY A 323 -15.48 -10.72 -17.59
N GLY A 324 -14.49 -10.58 -16.69
CA GLY A 324 -13.77 -9.31 -16.49
C GLY A 324 -13.22 -8.69 -17.78
N LEU A 325 -13.11 -9.50 -18.85
CA LEU A 325 -12.86 -9.04 -20.22
C LEU A 325 -13.97 -8.10 -20.72
N GLY A 326 -15.25 -8.43 -20.54
CA GLY A 326 -16.38 -7.65 -21.03
C GLY A 326 -16.47 -6.27 -20.36
N ARG A 327 -16.31 -6.21 -19.03
CA ARG A 327 -16.33 -4.95 -18.28
C ARG A 327 -15.13 -4.06 -18.60
N THR A 328 -13.93 -4.64 -18.72
CA THR A 328 -12.70 -3.90 -19.05
C THR A 328 -12.72 -3.39 -20.50
N ILE A 329 -13.16 -4.22 -21.44
CA ILE A 329 -13.38 -3.82 -22.83
C ILE A 329 -14.45 -2.72 -22.89
N TRP A 330 -15.58 -2.87 -22.19
CA TRP A 330 -16.65 -1.87 -22.19
C TRP A 330 -16.20 -0.52 -21.62
N LYS A 331 -15.43 -0.52 -20.53
CA LYS A 331 -14.82 0.69 -19.96
C LYS A 331 -13.91 1.38 -20.98
N THR A 332 -13.09 0.59 -21.68
CA THR A 332 -12.17 1.09 -22.71
C THR A 332 -12.92 1.67 -23.91
N ILE A 333 -13.95 0.97 -24.40
CA ILE A 333 -14.78 1.41 -25.53
C ILE A 333 -15.50 2.70 -25.17
N THR A 334 -16.13 2.77 -23.99
CA THR A 334 -16.89 3.95 -23.55
C THR A 334 -15.98 5.16 -23.40
N PHE A 335 -14.84 5.01 -22.72
CA PHE A 335 -13.87 6.10 -22.56
C PHE A 335 -13.35 6.59 -23.91
N ARG A 336 -12.92 5.68 -24.80
CA ARG A 336 -12.41 6.04 -26.12
C ARG A 336 -13.48 6.66 -27.01
N GLY A 337 -14.72 6.20 -26.95
CA GLY A 337 -15.83 6.78 -27.69
C GLY A 337 -16.07 8.25 -27.31
N ILE A 338 -16.09 8.55 -26.01
CA ILE A 338 -16.23 9.92 -25.50
C ILE A 338 -15.07 10.81 -25.95
N VAL A 339 -13.82 10.36 -25.72
CA VAL A 339 -12.62 11.12 -26.11
C VAL A 339 -12.57 11.38 -27.62
N THR A 340 -12.88 10.37 -28.43
CA THR A 340 -12.86 10.51 -29.91
C THR A 340 -13.95 11.46 -30.40
N THR A 341 -15.12 11.45 -29.76
CA THR A 341 -16.21 12.38 -30.10
C THR A 341 -15.85 13.82 -29.74
N LEU A 342 -15.20 14.04 -28.60
CA LEU A 342 -14.70 15.35 -28.18
C LEU A 342 -13.60 15.86 -29.12
N ASP A 343 -12.64 15.01 -29.48
CA ASP A 343 -11.58 15.35 -30.45
C ASP A 343 -12.17 15.71 -31.81
N PHE A 344 -13.09 14.89 -32.32
CA PHE A 344 -13.77 15.17 -33.59
C PHE A 344 -14.55 16.48 -33.55
N SER A 345 -15.32 16.72 -32.48
CA SER A 345 -16.10 17.94 -32.32
C SER A 345 -15.21 19.18 -32.28
N THR A 346 -14.07 19.08 -31.58
CA THR A 346 -13.08 20.15 -31.47
C THR A 346 -12.41 20.41 -32.81
N ASN A 347 -11.95 19.37 -33.50
CA ASN A 347 -11.33 19.46 -34.81
C ASN A 347 -12.31 20.04 -35.85
N TYR A 348 -13.57 19.61 -35.83
CA TYR A 348 -14.60 20.11 -36.73
C TYR A 348 -14.94 21.58 -36.46
N ALA A 349 -15.07 21.98 -35.20
CA ALA A 349 -15.34 23.37 -34.83
C ALA A 349 -14.23 24.32 -35.27
N VAL A 350 -12.96 23.87 -35.24
CA VAL A 350 -11.80 24.68 -35.62
C VAL A 350 -11.59 24.71 -37.14
N ILE A 351 -11.73 23.57 -37.82
CA ILE A 351 -11.38 23.43 -39.24
C ILE A 351 -12.57 23.75 -40.15
N GLY A 352 -13.79 23.46 -39.71
CA GLY A 352 -15.01 23.58 -40.51
C GLY A 352 -15.20 22.48 -41.57
N ASP A 353 -14.23 21.57 -41.73
CA ASP A 353 -14.26 20.46 -42.69
C ASP A 353 -14.39 19.10 -41.98
N VAL A 354 -15.41 18.32 -42.38
CA VAL A 354 -15.74 17.04 -41.75
C VAL A 354 -14.67 15.98 -42.03
N ALA A 355 -14.13 15.92 -43.25
CA ALA A 355 -13.19 14.90 -43.64
C ALA A 355 -11.83 15.09 -42.95
N ALA A 356 -11.33 16.32 -42.88
CA ALA A 356 -10.13 16.68 -42.16
C ALA A 356 -10.28 16.43 -40.65
N ALA A 357 -11.42 16.80 -40.05
CA ALA A 357 -11.69 16.53 -38.65
C ALA A 357 -11.74 15.03 -38.32
N ALA A 358 -12.39 14.23 -39.19
CA ALA A 358 -12.42 12.78 -39.06
C ALA A 358 -11.02 12.17 -39.18
N GLY A 359 -10.23 12.62 -40.16
CA GLY A 359 -8.86 12.15 -40.39
C GLY A 359 -7.94 12.40 -39.20
N LEU A 360 -7.96 13.61 -38.64
CA LEU A 360 -7.15 13.97 -37.46
C LEU A 360 -7.56 13.19 -36.21
N SER A 361 -8.87 13.00 -36.01
CA SER A 361 -9.39 12.26 -34.85
C SER A 361 -9.06 10.77 -34.95
N ALA A 362 -9.17 10.18 -36.15
CA ALA A 362 -8.75 8.80 -36.39
C ALA A 362 -7.23 8.62 -36.18
N PHE A 363 -6.42 9.60 -36.61
CA PHE A 363 -4.99 9.59 -36.37
C PHE A 363 -4.66 9.65 -34.86
N ALA A 364 -5.29 10.57 -34.12
CA ALA A 364 -5.11 10.67 -32.67
C ALA A 364 -5.53 9.38 -31.93
N PHE A 365 -6.62 8.74 -32.36
CA PHE A 365 -7.08 7.47 -31.80
C PHE A 365 -6.04 6.34 -31.94
N VAL A 366 -5.35 6.29 -33.08
CA VAL A 366 -4.31 5.28 -33.34
C VAL A 366 -3.01 5.63 -32.62
N ILE A 367 -2.58 6.88 -32.67
CA ILE A 367 -1.26 7.32 -32.15
C ILE A 367 -1.26 7.52 -30.63
N GLY A 368 -2.38 7.95 -30.04
CA GLY A 368 -2.50 8.25 -28.62
C GLY A 368 -1.95 7.14 -27.70
N PRO A 369 -2.33 5.86 -27.89
CA PRO A 369 -1.78 4.75 -27.10
C PRO A 369 -0.26 4.60 -27.19
N PHE A 370 0.35 4.83 -28.35
CA PHE A 370 1.81 4.73 -28.51
C PHE A 370 2.53 5.88 -27.83
N VAL A 371 1.98 7.10 -27.92
CA VAL A 371 2.51 8.26 -27.20
C VAL A 371 2.42 8.03 -25.69
N TYR A 372 1.29 7.48 -25.22
CA TYR A 372 1.10 7.11 -23.81
C TYR A 372 2.14 6.07 -23.36
N ILE A 373 2.31 4.96 -24.10
CA ILE A 373 3.32 3.95 -23.77
C ILE A 373 4.73 4.55 -23.76
N GLY A 374 5.05 5.40 -24.75
CA GLY A 374 6.34 6.10 -24.78
C GLY A 374 6.55 7.01 -23.58
N HIS A 375 5.49 7.70 -23.14
CA HIS A 375 5.49 8.51 -21.92
C HIS A 375 5.75 7.65 -20.68
N GLU A 376 5.02 6.54 -20.50
CA GLU A 376 5.20 5.63 -19.36
C GLU A 376 6.61 5.03 -19.35
N LEU A 377 7.13 4.55 -20.48
CA LEU A 377 8.50 4.03 -20.58
C LEU A 377 9.55 5.09 -20.29
N ALA A 378 9.34 6.33 -20.74
CA ALA A 378 10.22 7.45 -20.42
C ALA A 378 10.16 7.76 -18.91
N TRP A 379 8.97 7.69 -18.30
CA TRP A 379 8.80 7.90 -16.88
C TRP A 379 9.44 6.77 -16.05
N GLU A 380 9.30 5.50 -16.42
CA GLU A 380 10.03 4.41 -15.74
C GLU A 380 11.55 4.58 -15.87
N ARG A 381 12.03 5.10 -17.01
CA ARG A 381 13.46 5.25 -17.27
C ARG A 381 14.07 6.48 -16.59
N PHE A 382 13.32 7.56 -16.46
CA PHE A 382 13.80 8.89 -16.06
C PHE A 382 13.06 9.52 -14.86
N GLY A 383 11.89 8.99 -14.52
CA GLY A 383 10.95 9.48 -13.50
C GLY A 383 11.35 9.03 -12.09
N GLY A 384 12.36 9.70 -11.53
CA GLY A 384 12.60 9.71 -10.08
C GLY A 384 13.24 8.45 -9.48
N PRO A 385 13.64 8.54 -8.19
CA PRO A 385 14.21 7.41 -7.47
C PRO A 385 13.16 6.32 -7.27
N VAL A 386 13.55 5.08 -7.57
CA VAL A 386 12.76 3.87 -7.28
C VAL A 386 12.27 3.92 -5.84
N VAL A 387 10.95 3.86 -5.63
CA VAL A 387 10.40 3.72 -4.28
C VAL A 387 10.97 2.45 -3.68
N ARG A 388 11.77 2.61 -2.63
CA ARG A 388 12.33 1.48 -1.92
C ARG A 388 11.18 0.76 -1.22
N SER A 389 11.08 -0.55 -1.44
CA SER A 389 10.22 -1.39 -0.63
C SER A 389 10.72 -1.34 0.82
N VAL A 390 9.94 -0.72 1.68
CA VAL A 390 10.24 -0.65 3.11
C VAL A 390 9.71 -1.91 3.76
N GLU A 391 10.62 -2.74 4.28
CA GLU A 391 10.24 -3.82 5.19
C GLU A 391 9.89 -3.20 6.54
N LEU A 392 8.67 -3.45 7.00
CA LEU A 392 8.20 -3.01 8.31
C LEU A 392 8.24 -4.20 9.28
N PRO A 393 8.73 -4.00 10.52
CA PRO A 393 8.73 -5.05 11.51
C PRO A 393 7.30 -5.56 11.77
N GLY A 394 7.18 -6.82 12.15
CA GLY A 394 5.90 -7.52 12.24
C GLY A 394 5.62 -8.09 13.63
N LEU A 395 4.67 -9.02 13.68
CA LEU A 395 4.41 -9.87 14.85
C LEU A 395 5.53 -10.92 15.05
N GLY A 396 6.28 -11.19 13.98
CA GLY A 396 7.35 -12.16 13.89
C GLY A 396 7.83 -12.29 12.44
N ALA A 397 8.57 -13.36 12.13
CA ALA A 397 9.07 -13.62 10.80
C ALA A 397 7.97 -14.27 9.93
N ASP A 398 7.72 -13.69 8.75
CA ASP A 398 6.81 -14.28 7.76
C ASP A 398 7.44 -15.53 7.14
N GLY A 399 6.91 -16.71 7.48
CA GLY A 399 7.29 -17.98 6.89
C GLY A 399 6.29 -18.45 5.84
N ALA A 400 6.79 -19.16 4.83
CA ALA A 400 5.95 -20.00 3.98
C ALA A 400 5.19 -21.01 4.84
N GLY A 401 5.92 -21.65 5.76
CA GLY A 401 5.50 -22.85 6.49
C GLY A 401 5.11 -23.98 5.54
N THR A 402 5.48 -25.21 5.86
CA THR A 402 4.78 -26.35 5.27
C THR A 402 3.44 -26.43 5.99
N LEU A 403 2.33 -26.13 5.28
CA LEU A 403 0.98 -26.45 5.75
C LEU A 403 0.82 -27.96 5.96
#